data_AF-A0A7X7J5M6-F1
#
_entry.id   AF-A0A7X7J5M6-F1
#
_cell.length_a   1.000
_cell.length_b   1.000
_cell.length_c   1.000
_cell.angle_alpha   90.00
_cell.angle_beta   90.00
_cell.angle_gamma   90.00
#
_symmetry.space_group_name_H-M   'P 1'
#
loop_
_entity.id
_entity.type
_entity.pdbx_description
1 polymer ?
#
loop_
_entity_poly.entity_id
_entity_poly.type
_entity_poly.pdbx_seq_one_letter_code
_entity_poly.pdbx_strand_id
1 'polypeptide(L)'
;MTIFCYILIGLMGGIFGGLFGIGGGSIMVPVLVWGFGFSQHMAQGTTLFAFILPAFWLAAWTYYKAGHINIPVAVAMTVGIAVGGFLGARWAHVLPAPLLKKMFGVLIILLGMKLVLGK
;
A
#
# COMPACT_ATOMS: atom_id res chain seq x y z
N MET A 1 1.63 0.04 25.42
CA MET A 1 1.78 1.30 24.65
C MET A 1 1.92 1.04 23.15
N THR A 2 2.71 0.04 22.72
CA THR A 2 3.00 -0.24 21.30
C THR A 2 1.79 -0.62 20.43
N ILE A 3 0.86 -1.43 20.95
CA ILE A 3 -0.35 -1.85 20.19
C ILE A 3 -1.26 -0.67 19.84
N PHE A 4 -1.39 0.29 20.75
CA PHE A 4 -2.17 1.50 20.48
C PHE A 4 -1.58 2.29 19.30
N CYS A 5 -0.25 2.44 19.26
CA CYS A 5 0.42 3.06 18.12
C CYS A 5 0.18 2.30 16.81
N TYR A 6 0.21 0.96 16.81
CA TYR A 6 -0.10 0.19 15.61
C TYR A 6 -1.54 0.38 15.12
N ILE A 7 -2.51 0.49 16.04
CA ILE A 7 -3.90 0.82 15.70
C ILE A 7 -3.98 2.20 15.04
N LEU A 8 -3.30 3.21 15.58
CA LEU A 8 -3.27 4.56 15.00
C LEU A 8 -2.63 4.57 13.61
N ILE A 9 -1.53 3.83 13.42
CA ILE A 9 -0.88 3.69 12.12
C ILE A 9 -1.82 3.02 11.12
N GLY A 10 -2.53 1.97 11.54
CA GLY A 10 -3.56 1.30 10.74
C GLY A 10 -4.72 2.23 10.38
N LEU A 11 -5.18 3.06 11.33
CA LEU A 11 -6.24 4.05 11.11
C LEU A 11 -5.81 5.11 10.10
N MET A 12 -4.61 5.68 10.24
CA MET A 12 -4.04 6.60 9.26
C MET A 12 -3.92 5.92 7.90
N GLY A 13 -3.39 4.70 7.86
CA GLY A 13 -3.30 3.91 6.64
C GLY A 13 -4.64 3.68 5.95
N GLY A 14 -5.69 3.38 6.71
CA GLY A 14 -7.05 3.20 6.21
C GLY A 14 -7.64 4.50 5.66
N ILE A 15 -7.48 5.63 6.36
CA ILE A 15 -7.94 6.95 5.90
C ILE A 15 -7.26 7.31 4.57
N PHE A 16 -5.94 7.26 4.51
CA PHE A 16 -5.21 7.60 3.28
C PHE A 16 -5.44 6.59 2.16
N GLY A 17 -5.57 5.31 2.50
CA GLY A 17 -5.91 4.25 1.55
C GLY A 17 -7.28 4.47 0.92
N GLY A 18 -8.28 4.88 1.72
CA GLY A 18 -9.62 5.21 1.24
C GLY A 18 -9.68 6.52 0.44
N LEU A 19 -8.99 7.57 0.88
CA LEU A 19 -9.00 8.89 0.23
C LEU A 19 -8.32 8.88 -1.14
N PHE A 20 -7.16 8.23 -1.24
CA PHE A 20 -6.32 8.31 -2.44
C PHE A 20 -6.30 7.00 -3.26
N GLY A 21 -6.83 5.89 -2.73
CA GLY A 21 -6.86 4.60 -3.41
C GLY A 21 -5.51 3.88 -3.56
N ILE A 22 -4.43 4.42 -2.97
CA ILE A 22 -3.05 3.93 -3.17
C ILE A 22 -2.72 2.76 -2.22
N GLY A 23 -3.55 2.54 -1.19
CA GLY A 23 -3.19 1.71 -0.04
C GLY A 23 -2.17 2.42 0.83
N GLY A 24 -2.48 2.66 2.11
CA GLY A 24 -1.67 3.48 3.03
C GLY A 24 -0.25 2.97 3.33
N GLY A 25 0.25 1.95 2.63
CA GLY A 25 1.61 1.44 2.73
C GLY A 25 2.69 2.49 2.47
N SER A 26 2.45 3.49 1.62
CA SER A 26 3.36 4.62 1.40
C SER A 26 3.69 5.41 2.68
N ILE A 27 2.76 5.44 3.64
CA ILE A 27 2.90 6.11 4.93
C ILE A 27 3.26 5.10 6.03
N MET A 28 2.58 3.95 6.06
CA MET A 28 2.79 2.95 7.10
C MET A 28 4.19 2.31 7.03
N VAL A 29 4.72 2.03 5.84
CA VAL A 29 6.03 1.38 5.69
C VAL A 29 7.16 2.24 6.27
N PRO A 30 7.32 3.53 5.92
CA PRO A 30 8.32 4.40 6.56
C PRO A 30 8.17 4.49 8.07
N VAL A 31 6.94 4.60 8.59
CA VAL A 31 6.69 4.67 10.03
C VAL A 31 7.11 3.37 10.73
N LEU A 32 6.82 2.21 10.17
CA LEU A 32 7.24 0.93 10.74
C LEU A 32 8.76 0.75 10.70
N VAL A 33 9.41 1.16 9.60
CA VAL A 33 10.88 1.02 9.46
C VAL A 33 11.62 2.01 10.37
N TRP A 34 11.26 3.29 10.36
CA TRP A 34 11.99 4.33 11.11
C TRP A 34 11.51 4.50 12.54
N GLY A 35 10.22 4.29 12.79
CA GLY A 35 9.61 4.44 14.11
C GLY A 35 9.65 3.17 14.96
N PHE A 36 9.63 1.98 14.33
CA PHE A 36 9.54 0.69 15.04
C PHE A 36 10.68 -0.28 14.71
N GLY A 37 11.63 0.13 13.86
CA GLY A 37 12.83 -0.67 13.55
C GLY A 37 12.55 -1.90 12.69
N PHE A 38 11.42 -1.94 11.99
CA PHE A 38 11.09 -3.07 11.11
C PHE A 38 12.07 -3.14 9.94
N SER A 39 12.42 -4.35 9.50
CA SER A 39 13.08 -4.51 8.21
C SER A 39 12.13 -4.09 7.08
N GLN A 40 12.68 -3.70 5.93
CA GLN A 40 11.85 -3.29 4.79
C GLN A 40 10.88 -4.40 4.36
N HIS A 41 11.35 -5.65 4.33
CA HIS A 41 10.52 -6.81 4.03
C HIS A 41 9.39 -7.01 5.05
N MET A 42 9.69 -6.88 6.35
CA MET A 42 8.69 -7.03 7.40
C MET A 42 7.63 -5.93 7.32
N ALA A 43 8.04 -4.67 7.18
CA ALA A 43 7.11 -3.55 7.06
C ALA A 43 6.19 -3.70 5.84
N GLN A 44 6.71 -4.09 4.68
CA GLN A 44 5.91 -4.33 3.48
C GLN A 44 4.93 -5.49 3.64
N GLY A 45 5.39 -6.64 4.17
CA GLY A 45 4.53 -7.80 4.38
C GLY A 45 3.41 -7.52 5.39
N THR A 46 3.72 -6.89 6.52
CA THR A 46 2.74 -6.54 7.56
C THR A 46 1.69 -5.56 7.03
N THR A 47 2.12 -4.54 6.26
CA THR A 47 1.18 -3.56 5.69
C THR A 47 0.30 -4.18 4.62
N LEU A 48 0.85 -4.98 3.70
CA LEU A 48 0.06 -5.72 2.71
C LEU A 48 -1.01 -6.57 3.39
N PHE A 49 -0.64 -7.33 4.42
CA PHE A 49 -1.60 -8.14 5.18
C PHE A 49 -2.69 -7.30 5.85
N ALA A 50 -2.34 -6.18 6.46
CA ALA A 50 -3.29 -5.28 7.11
C ALA A 50 -4.34 -4.71 6.12
N PHE A 51 -4.00 -4.58 4.84
CA PHE A 51 -4.89 -4.04 3.81
C PHE A 51 -5.78 -5.09 3.12
N ILE A 52 -5.45 -6.39 3.18
CA ILE A 52 -6.07 -7.45 2.37
C ILE A 52 -7.59 -7.53 2.50
N LEU A 53 -8.15 -7.49 3.72
CA LEU A 53 -9.60 -7.67 3.91
C LEU A 53 -10.32 -6.42 4.41
N PRO A 54 -9.98 -5.82 5.57
CA PRO A 54 -10.86 -4.80 6.14
C PRO A 54 -10.79 -3.47 5.40
N ALA A 55 -9.60 -2.96 5.09
CA ALA A 55 -9.45 -1.61 4.57
C ALA A 55 -9.91 -1.48 3.10
N PHE A 56 -9.41 -2.34 2.21
CA PHE A 56 -9.75 -2.23 0.79
C PHE A 56 -11.18 -2.65 0.48
N TRP A 57 -11.70 -3.69 1.15
CA TRP A 57 -13.09 -4.11 0.94
C TRP A 57 -14.08 -3.01 1.33
N LEU A 58 -13.94 -2.44 2.53
CA LEU A 58 -14.86 -1.40 3.00
C LEU A 58 -14.75 -0.11 2.18
N ALA A 59 -13.55 0.27 1.76
CA ALA A 59 -13.35 1.40 0.85
C ALA A 59 -14.00 1.14 -0.52
N ALA A 60 -13.70 0.00 -1.15
CA ALA A 60 -14.28 -0.38 -2.44
C ALA A 60 -15.82 -0.49 -2.37
N TRP A 61 -16.36 -1.05 -1.28
CA TRP A 61 -17.81 -1.11 -1.06
C TRP A 61 -18.45 0.28 -1.00
N THR A 62 -17.75 1.24 -0.39
CA THR A 62 -18.22 2.64 -0.33
C THR A 62 -18.26 3.27 -1.73
N TYR A 63 -17.22 3.09 -2.54
CA TYR A 63 -17.20 3.55 -3.94
C TYR A 63 -18.21 2.80 -4.83
N TYR A 64 -18.42 1.51 -4.58
CA TYR A 64 -19.41 0.69 -5.29
C TYR A 64 -20.82 1.23 -5.06
N LYS A 65 -21.19 1.47 -3.81
CA LYS A 65 -22.50 2.04 -3.46
C LYS A 65 -22.70 3.45 -4.01
N ALA A 66 -21.63 4.21 -4.22
CA ALA A 66 -21.67 5.51 -4.86
C ALA A 66 -21.71 5.45 -6.41
N GLY A 67 -21.67 4.25 -7.01
CA GLY A 67 -21.69 4.09 -8.47
C GLY A 67 -20.36 4.45 -9.16
N HIS A 68 -19.26 4.52 -8.42
CA HIS A 68 -17.94 4.96 -8.90
C HIS A 68 -17.01 3.80 -9.26
N ILE A 69 -17.55 2.60 -9.53
CA ILE A 69 -16.75 1.43 -9.92
C ILE A 69 -17.21 0.90 -11.28
N ASN A 70 -16.28 0.89 -12.23
CA ASN A 70 -16.44 0.12 -13.47
C ASN A 70 -16.02 -1.34 -13.20
N ILE A 71 -17.01 -2.23 -13.11
CA ILE A 71 -16.80 -3.63 -12.71
C ILE A 71 -15.93 -4.41 -13.72
N PRO A 72 -16.16 -4.36 -15.04
CA PRO A 72 -15.28 -5.03 -16.01
C PRO A 72 -13.81 -4.63 -15.87
N VAL A 73 -13.54 -3.33 -15.73
CA VAL A 73 -12.17 -2.81 -15.57
C VAL A 73 -11.57 -3.26 -14.25
N ALA A 74 -12.33 -3.18 -13.14
CA ALA A 74 -11.88 -3.60 -11.82
C ALA A 74 -11.51 -5.10 -11.79
N VAL A 75 -12.30 -5.96 -12.44
CA VAL A 75 -12.01 -7.40 -12.53
C VAL A 75 -10.73 -7.64 -13.33
N ALA A 76 -10.56 -7.00 -14.49
CA ALA A 76 -9.33 -7.13 -15.29
C ALA A 76 -8.09 -6.67 -14.51
N MET A 77 -8.19 -5.53 -13.81
CA MET A 77 -7.11 -5.03 -12.95
C MET A 77 -6.81 -6.00 -11.80
N THR A 78 -7.83 -6.63 -11.21
CA THR A 78 -7.64 -7.60 -10.11
C THR A 78 -6.78 -8.78 -10.53
N VAL A 79 -6.97 -9.32 -11.74
CA VAL A 79 -6.12 -10.39 -12.28
C VAL A 79 -4.68 -9.91 -12.43
N GLY A 80 -4.48 -8.72 -13.00
CA GLY A 80 -3.15 -8.11 -13.14
C GLY A 80 -2.46 -7.88 -11.79
N ILE A 81 -3.20 -7.38 -10.78
CA ILE A 81 -2.71 -7.18 -9.41
C ILE A 81 -2.33 -8.52 -8.77
N ALA A 82 -3.13 -9.57 -8.95
CA ALA A 82 -2.83 -10.89 -8.38
C ALA A 82 -1.51 -11.45 -8.93
N VAL A 83 -1.34 -11.44 -10.26
CA VAL A 83 -0.12 -11.94 -10.92
C VAL A 83 1.08 -11.05 -10.58
N GLY A 84 0.94 -9.73 -10.74
CA GLY A 84 2.01 -8.77 -10.48
C GLY A 84 2.43 -8.73 -9.01
N GLY A 85 1.49 -8.82 -8.08
CA GLY A 85 1.75 -8.90 -6.64
C GLY A 85 2.49 -10.17 -6.26
N PHE A 86 2.10 -11.32 -6.82
CA PHE A 86 2.80 -12.59 -6.59
C PHE A 86 4.25 -12.57 -7.10
N LEU A 87 4.45 -12.15 -8.36
CA LEU A 87 5.78 -12.06 -8.95
C LEU A 87 6.65 -11.00 -8.25
N GLY A 88 6.07 -9.83 -7.97
CA GLY A 88 6.74 -8.74 -7.25
C GLY A 88 7.17 -9.15 -5.85
N ALA A 89 6.33 -9.85 -5.09
CA ALA A 89 6.69 -10.38 -3.77
C ALA A 89 7.85 -11.39 -3.86
N ARG A 90 7.82 -12.30 -4.84
CA ARG A 90 8.93 -13.24 -5.07
C ARG A 90 10.25 -12.53 -5.36
N TRP A 91 10.23 -11.51 -6.21
CA TRP A 91 11.43 -10.71 -6.47
C TRP A 91 11.88 -9.90 -5.26
N ALA A 92 10.95 -9.34 -4.48
CA ALA A 92 11.29 -8.58 -3.28
C ALA A 92 12.07 -9.43 -2.26
N HIS A 93 11.74 -10.72 -2.10
CA HIS A 93 12.44 -11.62 -1.18
C HIS A 93 13.91 -11.88 -1.53
N VAL A 94 14.30 -11.79 -2.80
CA VAL A 94 15.70 -11.99 -3.24
C VAL A 94 16.51 -10.70 -3.26
N LEU A 95 15.85 -9.55 -3.12
CA LEU A 95 16.52 -8.24 -3.14
C LEU A 95 16.97 -7.81 -1.74
N PRO A 96 18.18 -7.25 -1.59
CA PRO A 96 18.63 -6.67 -0.33
C PRO A 96 17.71 -5.54 0.16
N ALA A 97 17.44 -5.48 1.46
CA ALA A 97 16.58 -4.47 2.06
C ALA A 97 16.97 -3.01 1.73
N PRO A 98 18.28 -2.62 1.68
CA PRO A 98 18.65 -1.25 1.28
C PRO A 98 18.27 -0.91 -0.16
N LEU A 99 18.37 -1.87 -1.08
CA LEU A 99 17.97 -1.70 -2.47
C LEU A 99 16.45 -1.56 -2.58
N LEU A 100 15.71 -2.42 -1.88
CA LEU A 100 14.25 -2.36 -1.82
C LEU A 100 13.74 -1.03 -1.23
N LYS A 101 14.42 -0.52 -0.20
CA LYS A 101 14.17 0.82 0.37
C LYS A 101 14.42 1.93 -0.66
N LYS A 102 15.54 1.87 -1.39
CA LYS A 102 15.87 2.86 -2.43
C LYS A 102 14.86 2.83 -3.58
N MET A 103 14.50 1.65 -4.07
CA MET A 103 13.48 1.48 -5.12
C MET A 103 12.13 2.06 -4.69
N PHE A 104 11.69 1.76 -3.47
CA PHE A 104 10.43 2.28 -2.93
C PHE A 104 10.45 3.82 -2.81
N GLY A 105 11.54 4.39 -2.32
CA GLY A 105 11.71 5.85 -2.23
C GLY A 105 11.67 6.54 -3.59
N VAL A 106 12.40 6.00 -4.59
CA VAL A 106 12.38 6.52 -5.97
C VAL A 106 10.97 6.45 -6.56
N LEU A 107 10.25 5.35 -6.35
CA LEU A 107 8.86 5.20 -6.82
C LEU A 107 7.96 6.29 -6.21
N ILE A 108 8.03 6.54 -4.90
CA ILE A 108 7.22 7.58 -4.24
C ILE A 108 7.55 8.96 -4.80
N ILE A 109 8.84 9.28 -4.99
CA ILE A 109 9.27 10.58 -5.53
C ILE A 109 8.72 10.76 -6.95
N LEU A 110 8.84 9.74 -7.82
CA LEU A 110 8.33 9.79 -9.19
C LEU A 110 6.81 9.97 -9.23
N LEU A 111 6.06 9.22 -8.41
CA LEU A 111 4.61 9.35 -8.33
C LEU A 111 4.20 10.74 -7.81
N GLY A 112 4.85 11.23 -6.76
CA GLY A 112 4.61 12.56 -6.21
C GLY A 112 4.88 13.67 -7.23
N MET A 113 6.02 13.61 -7.92
CA MET A 113 6.35 14.56 -8.99
C MET A 113 5.31 14.51 -10.11
N LYS A 114 4.87 13.33 -10.54
CA LYS A 114 3.85 13.19 -11.58
C LYS A 114 2.50 13.76 -11.15
N LEU A 115 2.13 13.65 -9.88
CA LEU A 115 0.87 14.22 -9.37
C LEU A 115 0.91 15.75 -9.26
N VAL A 116 2.07 16.33 -8.96
CA VAL A 116 2.24 17.79 -8.82
C VAL A 116 2.46 18.48 -10.16
N LEU A 117 3.23 17.86 -11.05
CA LEU A 117 3.66 18.44 -12.33
C LEU A 117 2.86 17.91 -13.52
N GLY A 118 2.10 16.83 -13.34
CA GLY A 118 1.18 16.32 -14.34
C GLY A 118 0.05 17.31 -14.57
N LYS A 119 -0.32 17.53 -15.83
CA LYS A 119 -1.51 18.31 -16.21
C LYS A 119 -2.78 17.63 -15.73
#